data_AF-A0A4P6U5Q7-F1
#
_entry.id   AF-A0A4P6U5Q7-F1
#
_cell.length_a   1.000
_cell.length_b   1.000
_cell.length_c   1.000
_cell.angle_alpha   90.00
_cell.angle_beta   90.00
_cell.angle_gamma   90.00
#
_symmetry.space_group_name_H-M   'P 1'
#
loop_
_entity.id
_entity.type
_entity.pdbx_description
1 polymer ?
#
loop_
_entity_poly.entity_id
_entity_poly.type
_entity_poly.pdbx_seq_one_letter_code
_entity_poly.pdbx_strand_id
1 'polypeptide(L)'
;MLSFVLWGIGIAVVVCGLASLFTRRLPLHKINGLMCLANSVIALGGVVDGSPVSASMSAGFAAVSGWLWWKGGGGDDTKRRLRTWARRFQGVRRTAPSAA
;
A
#
# COMPACT_ATOMS: atom_id res chain seq x y z
N MET A 1 -18.96 -11.52 12.14
CA MET A 1 -19.08 -10.06 12.34
C MET A 1 -17.86 -9.31 11.84
N LEU A 2 -16.63 -9.70 12.21
CA LEU A 2 -15.39 -9.05 11.75
C LEU A 2 -15.26 -9.00 10.22
N SER A 3 -15.54 -10.10 9.54
CA SER A 3 -15.49 -10.16 8.08
C SER A 3 -16.46 -9.20 7.41
N PHE A 4 -17.72 -9.17 7.85
CA PHE A 4 -18.73 -8.23 7.35
C PHE A 4 -18.27 -6.76 7.43
N VAL A 5 -17.56 -6.39 8.50
CA VAL A 5 -16.98 -5.05 8.67
C VAL A 5 -15.84 -4.81 7.68
N LEU A 6 -14.94 -5.78 7.48
CA LEU A 6 -13.84 -5.69 6.51
C LEU A 6 -14.33 -5.53 5.08
N TRP A 7 -15.34 -6.31 4.67
CA TRP A 7 -15.98 -6.17 3.37
C TRP A 7 -16.62 -4.80 3.21
N GLY A 8 -17.37 -4.33 4.21
CA GLY A 8 -18.03 -3.03 4.18
C GLY A 8 -17.05 -1.86 4.01
N ILE A 9 -15.96 -1.85 4.80
CA ILE A 9 -14.91 -0.83 4.71
C ILE A 9 -14.22 -0.89 3.35
N GLY A 10 -13.85 -2.09 2.90
CA GLY A 10 -13.21 -2.29 1.60
C GLY A 10 -14.03 -1.73 0.44
N ILE A 11 -15.32 -2.07 0.39
CA ILE A 11 -16.25 -1.59 -0.64
C ILE A 11 -16.43 -0.07 -0.57
N ALA A 12 -16.59 0.50 0.63
CA ALA A 12 -16.73 1.93 0.80
C ALA A 12 -15.52 2.70 0.22
N VAL A 13 -14.29 2.22 0.46
CA VAL A 13 -13.07 2.84 -0.08
C VAL A 13 -12.98 2.67 -1.60
N VAL A 14 -13.41 1.53 -2.16
CA VAL A 14 -13.52 1.35 -3.63
C VAL A 14 -14.49 2.38 -4.22
N VAL A 15 -15.68 2.56 -3.62
CA VAL A 15 -16.67 3.54 -4.09
C VAL A 15 -16.11 4.96 -4.04
N CYS A 16 -15.43 5.34 -2.96
CA CYS A 16 -14.76 6.63 -2.87
C CYS A 16 -13.67 6.80 -3.95
N GLY A 17 -12.89 5.75 -4.21
CA GLY A 17 -11.88 5.76 -5.26
C GLY A 17 -12.49 5.91 -6.67
N LEU A 18 -13.61 5.23 -6.95
CA LEU A 18 -14.33 5.36 -8.22
C LEU A 18 -14.95 6.76 -8.37
N ALA A 19 -15.59 7.29 -7.32
CA ALA A 19 -16.10 8.67 -7.32
C ALA A 19 -14.98 9.70 -7.57
N SER A 20 -13.77 9.41 -7.10
CA SER A 20 -12.58 10.24 -7.34
C SER A 20 -12.13 10.22 -8.81
N LEU A 21 -12.32 9.09 -9.52
CA LEU A 21 -12.08 9.01 -10.98
C LEU A 21 -13.06 9.88 -11.74
N PHE A 22 -14.36 9.81 -11.40
CA PHE A 22 -15.39 10.58 -12.08
C PHE A 22 -15.24 12.10 -11.86
N THR A 23 -14.85 12.50 -10.65
CA THR A 23 -14.66 13.92 -10.32
C THR A 23 -13.36 14.51 -10.87
N ARG A 24 -12.42 13.68 -11.36
CA ARG A 24 -11.07 14.06 -11.84
C ARG A 24 -10.28 14.95 -10.87
N ARG A 25 -10.67 15.01 -9.59
CA ARG A 25 -10.04 15.85 -8.55
C ARG A 25 -8.70 15.30 -8.09
N LEU A 26 -8.47 14.00 -8.28
CA LEU A 26 -7.23 13.34 -7.87
C LEU A 26 -6.46 12.81 -9.07
N PRO A 27 -5.13 12.95 -9.08
CA PRO A 27 -4.30 12.33 -10.10
C PRO A 27 -4.37 10.80 -9.99
N LEU A 28 -4.31 10.11 -11.13
CA LEU A 28 -4.52 8.66 -11.26
C LEU A 28 -3.66 7.83 -10.31
N HIS A 29 -2.41 8.26 -10.05
CA HIS A 29 -1.54 7.54 -9.13
C HIS A 29 -2.10 7.51 -7.70
N LYS A 30 -2.69 8.60 -7.18
CA LYS A 30 -3.30 8.62 -5.84
C LYS A 30 -4.51 7.71 -5.75
N ILE A 31 -5.29 7.64 -6.82
CA ILE A 31 -6.45 6.74 -6.94
C ILE A 31 -5.97 5.28 -6.91
N ASN A 32 -4.91 4.94 -7.64
CA ASN A 32 -4.31 3.60 -7.58
C ASN A 32 -3.81 3.25 -6.17
N GLY A 33 -3.32 4.23 -5.41
CA GLY A 33 -2.95 4.03 -4.00
C GLY A 33 -4.16 3.70 -3.11
N LEU A 34 -5.28 4.42 -3.30
CA LEU A 34 -6.54 4.13 -2.60
C LEU A 34 -7.09 2.75 -2.97
N MET A 35 -7.05 2.38 -4.26
CA MET A 35 -7.48 1.07 -4.72
C MET A 35 -6.61 -0.07 -4.18
N CYS A 36 -5.30 0.16 -4.03
CA CYS A 36 -4.39 -0.78 -3.39
C CYS A 36 -4.81 -1.07 -1.94
N LEU A 37 -5.06 -0.01 -1.15
CA LEU A 37 -5.51 -0.14 0.23
C LEU A 37 -6.86 -0.83 0.33
N ALA A 38 -7.83 -0.43 -0.50
CA ALA A 38 -9.16 -1.03 -0.50
C ALA A 38 -9.12 -2.53 -0.78
N ASN A 39 -8.40 -2.94 -1.84
CA ASN A 39 -8.27 -4.34 -2.20
C ASN A 39 -7.49 -5.16 -1.17
N SER A 40 -6.55 -4.54 -0.44
CA SER A 40 -5.86 -5.21 0.67
C SER A 40 -6.81 -5.53 1.83
N VAL A 41 -7.73 -4.62 2.16
CA VAL A 41 -8.75 -4.84 3.20
C VAL A 41 -9.77 -5.90 2.76
N ILE A 42 -10.18 -5.89 1.50
CA ILE A 42 -11.07 -6.92 0.92
C ILE A 42 -10.37 -8.28 0.93
N ALA A 43 -9.10 -8.34 0.56
CA ALA A 43 -8.32 -9.58 0.59
C ALA A 43 -8.26 -10.17 2.00
N LEU A 44 -8.03 -9.34 3.02
CA LEU A 44 -8.09 -9.76 4.43
C LEU A 44 -9.48 -10.27 4.83
N GLY A 45 -10.55 -9.60 4.37
CA GLY A 45 -11.93 -10.08 4.55
C GLY A 45 -12.15 -11.48 3.96
N GLY A 46 -11.66 -11.71 2.73
CA GLY A 46 -11.72 -13.01 2.06
C GLY A 46 -10.93 -14.11 2.78
N VAL A 47 -9.77 -13.79 3.37
CA VAL A 47 -9.01 -14.74 4.20
C VAL A 47 -9.79 -15.11 5.46
N VAL A 48 -10.39 -14.13 6.14
CA VAL A 48 -11.18 -14.36 7.37
C VAL A 48 -12.43 -15.19 7.08
N ASP A 49 -13.07 -15.00 5.93
CA ASP A 49 -14.25 -15.78 5.52
C ASP A 49 -13.91 -17.16 4.92
N GLY A 50 -12.62 -17.51 4.79
CA GLY A 50 -12.21 -18.78 4.19
C GLY A 50 -12.50 -18.89 2.69
N SER A 51 -12.59 -17.75 1.99
CA SER A 51 -12.80 -17.69 0.54
C SER A 51 -11.47 -17.38 -0.18
N PRO A 52 -10.69 -18.41 -0.56
CA PRO A 52 -9.36 -18.22 -1.14
C PRO A 52 -9.41 -17.56 -2.53
N VAL A 53 -10.49 -17.77 -3.29
CA VAL A 53 -10.65 -17.18 -4.63
C VAL A 53 -10.78 -15.67 -4.55
N SER A 54 -11.69 -15.17 -3.70
CA SER A 54 -11.86 -13.72 -3.52
C SER A 54 -10.62 -13.08 -2.92
N ALA A 55 -10.00 -13.73 -1.93
CA ALA A 55 -8.76 -13.25 -1.33
C ALA A 55 -7.63 -13.12 -2.36
N SER A 56 -7.46 -14.12 -3.23
CA SER A 56 -6.42 -14.14 -4.26
C SER A 56 -6.67 -13.08 -5.34
N MET A 57 -7.92 -12.94 -5.79
CA MET A 57 -8.28 -11.90 -6.78
C MET A 57 -8.01 -10.51 -6.22
N SER A 58 -8.48 -10.21 -5.01
CA SER A 58 -8.26 -8.91 -4.36
C SER A 58 -6.77 -8.66 -4.09
N ALA A 59 -6.00 -9.67 -3.69
CA ALA A 59 -4.55 -9.54 -3.54
C ALA A 59 -3.86 -9.20 -4.88
N GLY A 60 -4.28 -9.81 -5.98
CA GLY A 60 -3.79 -9.48 -7.32
C GLY A 60 -4.08 -8.04 -7.72
N PHE A 61 -5.32 -7.58 -7.52
CA PHE A 61 -5.69 -6.17 -7.76
C PHE A 61 -4.90 -5.21 -6.89
N ALA A 62 -4.72 -5.53 -5.60
CA ALA A 62 -3.90 -4.72 -4.69
C ALA A 62 -2.46 -4.61 -5.19
N ALA A 63 -1.86 -5.71 -5.64
CA ALA A 63 -0.49 -5.71 -6.17
C ALA A 63 -0.35 -4.85 -7.44
N VAL A 64 -1.28 -4.98 -8.40
CA VAL A 64 -1.27 -4.19 -9.64
C VAL A 64 -1.48 -2.70 -9.34
N SER A 65 -2.50 -2.35 -8.55
CA SER A 65 -2.76 -0.96 -8.16
C SER A 65 -1.61 -0.36 -7.35
N GLY A 66 -0.99 -1.14 -6.46
CA GLY A 66 0.19 -0.73 -5.70
C GLY A 66 1.39 -0.47 -6.61
N TRP A 67 1.61 -1.31 -7.61
CA TRP A 67 2.67 -1.11 -8.62
C TRP A 67 2.43 0.17 -9.44
N LEU A 68 1.20 0.41 -9.89
CA LEU A 68 0.84 1.63 -10.64
C LEU A 68 0.97 2.89 -9.77
N TRP A 69 0.58 2.82 -8.50
CA TRP A 69 0.80 3.90 -7.53
C TRP A 69 2.30 4.20 -7.35
N TRP A 70 3.12 3.16 -7.21
CA TRP A 70 4.56 3.29 -7.05
C TRP A 70 5.24 3.89 -8.29
N LYS A 71 4.84 3.43 -9.48
CA LYS A 71 5.34 3.94 -10.77
C LYS A 71 4.89 5.38 -11.03
N GLY A 72 3.69 5.75 -10.61
CA GLY A 72 3.14 7.09 -10.78
C GLY A 72 3.62 8.15 -9.78
N GLY A 73 4.68 7.86 -9.01
CA GLY A 73 5.30 8.81 -8.07
C GLY A 73 4.71 8.78 -6.66
N GLY A 74 3.80 7.86 -6.34
CA GLY A 74 3.21 7.75 -5.01
C GLY A 74 4.23 7.48 -3.89
N GLY A 75 5.33 6.79 -4.22
CA GLY A 75 6.42 6.49 -3.29
C GLY A 75 7.53 7.55 -3.21
N ASP A 76 7.46 8.65 -3.95
CA ASP A 76 8.60 9.56 -4.10
C ASP A 76 8.91 10.34 -2.81
N ASP A 77 7.88 10.69 -2.03
CA ASP A 77 8.08 11.29 -0.71
C ASP A 77 8.74 10.31 0.28
N THR A 78 8.37 9.03 0.22
CA THR A 78 9.01 7.97 1.01
C THR A 78 10.48 7.77 0.59
N LYS A 79 10.75 7.71 -0.72
CA LYS A 79 12.13 7.64 -1.25
C LYS A 79 12.95 8.86 -0.85
N ARG A 80 12.36 10.06 -0.92
CA ARG A 80 12.99 11.32 -0.51
C ARG A 80 13.39 11.25 0.97
N ARG A 81 12.47 10.86 1.85
CA ARG A 81 12.74 10.71 3.28
C ARG A 81 13.83 9.66 3.54
N LEU A 82 13.76 8.49 2.91
CA LEU A 82 14.78 7.46 3.04
C LEU A 82 16.17 7.95 2.62
N ARG A 83 16.28 8.71 1.52
CA ARG A 83 17.54 9.34 1.10
C ARG A 83 18.05 10.35 2.13
N THR A 84 17.17 11.15 2.74
CA THR A 84 17.55 12.08 3.81
C THR A 84 18.10 11.34 5.03
N TRP A 85 17.47 10.23 5.44
CA TRP A 85 17.96 9.40 6.53
C TRP A 85 19.28 8.73 6.21
N ALA A 86 19.44 8.19 4.99
CA ALA A 86 20.70 7.60 4.54
C ALA A 86 21.87 8.60 4.59
N ARG A 87 21.64 9.87 4.24
CA ARG A 87 22.66 10.93 4.36
C ARG A 87 23.05 11.24 5.81
N ARG A 88 22.13 11.05 6.76
CA ARG A 88 22.36 11.29 8.19
C ARG A 88 22.97 10.09 8.90
N PHE A 89 22.94 8.92 8.27
CA PHE A 89 23.53 7.71 8.84
C PHE A 89 25.05 7.79 8.74
N GLN A 90 25.70 8.25 9.81
CA GLN A 90 27.14 8.09 9.97
C GLN A 90 27.40 6.67 10.47
N GLY A 91 27.93 5.82 9.59
CA GLY A 91 28.40 4.50 9.98
C GLY A 91 29.48 4.65 11.06
N VAL A 92 29.15 4.30 12.30
CA VAL A 92 30.14 4.24 13.38
C VAL A 92 31.10 3.10 13.05
N ARG A 93 32.29 3.42 12.53
CA ARG A 93 33.38 2.46 12.42
C ARG A 93 33.86 2.15 13.83
N ARG A 94 33.31 1.11 14.45
CA ARG A 94 33.97 0.45 15.58
C ARG A 94 35.11 -0.36 14.99
N THR A 95 36.32 0.20 15.02
CA THR A 95 37.53 -0.63 14.90
C THR A 95 37.53 -1.55 16.12
N ALA A 96 37.41 -2.85 15.89
CA ALA A 96 37.56 -3.83 16.94
C ALA A 96 38.93 -3.63 17.61
N PRO A 97 39.03 -3.67 18.96
CA PRO A 97 40.31 -3.56 19.64
C PRO A 97 41.18 -4.75 19.21
N SER A 98 42.29 -4.49 18.52
CA SER A 98 43.33 -5.50 18.36
C SER A 98 44.07 -5.62 19.69
N ALA A 99 43.78 -6.66 20.45
CA ALA A 99 44.64 -7.03 21.57
C ALA A 99 46.04 -7.36 21.01
N ALA A 100 47.05 -6.72 21.58
CA ALA A 100 48.47 -7.01 21.36
C ALA A 100 48.94 -8.06 22.38
#